data_AF-A0A5J4VUE0-F1
#
_entry.id   AF-A0A5J4VUE0-F1
#
_cell.length_a   1.000
_cell.length_b   1.000
_cell.length_c   1.000
_cell.angle_alpha   90.00
_cell.angle_beta   90.00
_cell.angle_gamma   90.00
#
_symmetry.space_group_name_H-M   'P 1'
#
loop_
_entity.id
_entity.type
_entity.pdbx_description
1 polymer ?
#
loop_
_entity_poly.entity_id
_entity_poly.type
_entity_poly.pdbx_seq_one_letter_code
_entity_poly.pdbx_strand_id
1 'polypeptide(L)' 'MSISSQYFEAIADYAVVEGDTNYIPVMKGDVVRLIKKDKEWLTVEKDGNIGKVPKGILIKHNRIHRKLRNQMIIKITVK' A
#
# COMPACT_ATOMS: atom_id res chain seq x y z
N MET A 1 -17.97 10.54 -2.07
CA MET A 1 -17.80 9.10 -2.39
C MET A 1 -16.60 8.58 -1.61
N SER A 2 -16.79 7.59 -0.73
CA SER A 2 -15.70 7.02 0.05
C SER A 2 -14.96 5.98 -0.81
N ILE A 3 -13.93 6.41 -1.53
CA ILE A 3 -13.02 5.48 -2.20
C ILE A 3 -12.22 4.82 -1.08
N SER A 4 -12.53 3.55 -0.79
CA SER A 4 -11.74 2.74 0.13
C SER A 4 -10.35 2.54 -0.47
N SER A 5 -9.40 3.39 -0.09
CA SER A 5 -8.01 3.27 -0.53
C SER A 5 -7.42 1.99 0.03
N GLN A 6 -7.15 1.02 -0.85
CA GLN A 6 -6.47 -0.21 -0.49
C GLN A 6 -4.95 0.02 -0.58
N TYR A 7 -4.25 -0.20 0.52
CA TYR A 7 -2.80 -0.11 0.57
C TYR A 7 -2.19 -1.49 0.53
N PHE A 8 -1.04 -1.60 -0.13
CA PHE A 8 -0.26 -2.82 -0.22
C PHE A 8 1.16 -2.54 0.23
N GLU A 9 1.81 -3.54 0.78
CA GLU A 9 3.20 -3.49 1.19
C GLU A 9 4.01 -4.40 0.27
N ALA A 10 5.12 -3.90 -0.24
CA ALA A 10 6.07 -4.69 -1.02
C ALA A 10 6.84 -5.62 -0.09
N ILE A 11 6.87 -6.92 -0.39
CA ILE A 11 7.59 -7.93 0.41
C ILE A 11 8.96 -8.30 -0.17
N ALA A 12 9.24 -7.83 -1.39
CA ALA A 12 10.49 -8.07 -2.10
C ALA A 12 10.85 -6.82 -2.92
N ASP A 13 12.13 -6.67 -3.21
CA ASP A 13 12.63 -5.61 -4.08
C ASP A 13 12.28 -5.92 -5.53
N TYR A 14 11.84 -4.89 -6.25
CA TYR A 14 11.56 -4.94 -7.67
C TYR A 14 12.22 -3.75 -8.33
N ALA A 15 13.37 -4.03 -8.95
CA ALA A 15 14.06 -3.07 -9.80
C ALA A 15 13.41 -3.08 -11.19
N VAL A 16 13.08 -1.90 -11.70
CA VAL A 16 12.62 -1.71 -13.07
C VAL A 16 13.84 -1.32 -13.90
N VAL A 17 14.00 -1.97 -15.06
CA VAL A 17 15.02 -1.58 -16.05
C VAL A 17 14.65 -0.19 -16.59
N GLU A 18 15.57 0.76 -16.52
CA GLU A 18 15.36 2.12 -17.03
C GLU A 18 14.89 2.08 -18.49
N GLY A 19 13.66 2.54 -18.74
CA GLY A 19 13.10 2.60 -20.10
C GLY A 19 11.58 2.38 -20.17
N ASP A 20 11.01 1.59 -19.27
CA ASP A 20 9.56 1.34 -19.24
C ASP A 20 8.85 2.23 -18.22
N THR A 21 8.27 3.34 -18.69
CA THR A 21 7.46 4.28 -17.88
C THR A 21 6.20 3.66 -17.27
N ASN A 22 5.86 2.42 -17.66
CA ASN A 22 4.71 1.70 -17.14
C ASN A 22 4.98 1.00 -15.80
N TYR A 23 6.23 0.84 -15.38
CA TYR A 23 6.58 0.17 -14.12
C TYR A 23 7.30 1.15 -13.19
N ILE A 24 7.13 0.96 -11.89
CA ILE A 24 7.85 1.72 -10.88
C ILE A 24 8.70 0.78 -10.02
N PRO A 25 9.91 1.20 -9.61
CA PRO A 25 10.70 0.44 -8.67
C PRO A 25 10.03 0.48 -7.29
N VAL A 26 10.01 -0.67 -6.61
CA VAL A 26 9.57 -0.78 -5.21
C VAL A 26 10.61 -1.56 -4.42
N MET A 27 10.84 -1.16 -3.18
CA MET A 27 11.71 -1.88 -2.25
C MET A 27 10.86 -2.59 -1.21
N LYS A 28 11.38 -3.65 -0.62
CA LYS A 28 10.73 -4.34 0.49
C LYS A 28 10.44 -3.35 1.63
N GLY A 29 9.19 -3.36 2.10
CA GLY A 29 8.67 -2.46 3.12
C GLY A 29 8.02 -1.19 2.59
N ASP A 30 8.11 -0.92 1.27
CA ASP A 30 7.38 0.19 0.67
C ASP A 30 5.87 -0.04 0.73
N VAL A 31 5.14 1.01 1.11
CA VAL A 31 3.68 1.03 1.11
C VAL A 31 3.20 1.78 -0.13
N VAL A 32 2.46 1.08 -0.97
CA VAL A 32 1.91 1.60 -2.23
C VAL A 32 0.39 1.62 -2.19
N ARG A 33 -0.21 2.61 -2.86
CA ARG A 33 -1.67 2.74 -2.95
C ARG A 33 -2.16 2.07 -4.21
N LEU A 34 -3.11 1.14 -4.09
CA LEU A 34 -3.69 0.50 -5.25
C LEU A 34 -4.60 1.46 -6.03
N ILE A 35 -4.36 1.57 -7.33
CA ILE A 35 -5.23 2.28 -8.28
C ILE A 35 -6.10 1.30 -9.05
N LYS A 36 -5.49 0.25 -9.63
CA LYS A 36 -6.18 -0.72 -10.48
C LYS A 36 -5.64 -2.14 -10.27
N LYS A 37 -6.55 -3.12 -10.31
CA LYS A 37 -6.20 -4.55 -10.30
C LYS A 37 -6.29 -5.12 -11.70
N ASP A 38 -5.22 -5.73 -12.17
CA ASP A 38 -5.19 -6.56 -13.37
C ASP A 38 -4.89 -8.03 -12.95
N LYS A 39 -4.83 -8.95 -13.92
CA LYS A 39 -4.68 -10.40 -13.63
C LYS A 39 -3.36 -10.72 -12.92
N GLU A 40 -2.25 -10.30 -13.52
CA GLU A 40 -0.88 -10.59 -13.04
C GLU A 40 -0.19 -9.36 -12.41
N TRP A 41 -0.70 -8.17 -12.73
CA TRP A 41 -0.12 -6.89 -12.36
C TRP A 41 -1.11 -6.07 -11.52
N LEU A 42 -0.56 -5.24 -10.64
CA LEU A 42 -1.31 -4.21 -9.92
C LEU A 42 -0.76 -2.85 -10.30
N THR A 43 -1.62 -1.94 -10.74
CA THR A 43 -1.25 -0.54 -10.92
C THR A 43 -1.37 0.15 -9.58
N VAL A 44 -0.24 0.68 -9.11
CA VAL A 44 -0.12 1.31 -7.81
C VAL A 44 0.50 2.69 -7.93
N GLU A 45 0.22 3.53 -6.93
CA GLU A 45 0.80 4.85 -6.77
C GLU A 45 1.80 4.82 -5.60
N LYS A 46 2.97 5.40 -5.83
CA LYS A 46 4.03 5.60 -4.84
C LYS A 46 4.69 6.96 -5.08
N ASP A 47 4.74 7.81 -4.05
CA ASP A 47 5.39 9.13 -4.13
C ASP A 47 4.92 10.00 -5.32
N GLY A 48 3.64 9.90 -5.69
CA GLY A 48 3.06 10.61 -6.85
C GLY A 48 3.35 9.97 -8.22
N ASN A 49 4.18 8.92 -8.27
CA ASN A 49 4.42 8.14 -9.48
C ASN A 49 3.44 6.96 -9.56
N ILE A 50 2.97 6.68 -10.76
CA ILE A 50 2.03 5.58 -11.03
C ILE A 50 2.75 4.56 -11.90
N GLY A 51 2.69 3.29 -11.49
CA GLY A 51 3.22 2.20 -12.31
C GLY A 51 2.69 0.85 -11.91
N LYS A 52 3.03 -0.14 -12.72
CA LYS A 52 2.67 -1.54 -12.53
C LYS A 52 3.71 -2.24 -11.68
N VAL A 53 3.23 -3.08 -10.78
CA VAL A 53 4.03 -3.92 -9.90
C VAL A 53 3.45 -5.33 -9.93
N PRO A 54 4.27 -6.39 -9.93
CA PRO A 54 3.78 -7.76 -9.90
C PRO A 54 2.91 -8.02 -8.67
N LYS A 55 1.77 -8.70 -8.84
CA LYS A 55 0.89 -9.04 -7.71
C LYS A 55 1.58 -9.94 -6.67
N GLY A 56 2.48 -10.82 -7.13
CA GLY A 56 3.16 -11.79 -6.26
C GLY A 56 4.06 -11.18 -5.19
N ILE A 57 4.50 -9.93 -5.37
CA ILE A 57 5.38 -9.23 -4.42
C ILE A 57 4.66 -8.20 -3.55
N LEU A 58 3.32 -8.13 -3.65
CA LEU A 58 2.49 -7.18 -2.93
C LEU A 58 1.53 -7.90 -1.98
N ILE A 59 1.61 -7.60 -0.69
CA ILE A 59 0.67 -8.08 0.32
C ILE A 59 -0.30 -6.97 0.72
N LYS A 60 -1.56 -7.31 1.01
CA LYS A 60 -2.53 -6.31 1.51
C LYS A 60 -2.03 -5.77 2.84
N HIS A 61 -1.76 -4.47 2.89
CA HIS A 61 -1.41 -3.80 4.13
C HIS A 61 -2.71 -3.50 4.88
N ASN A 62 -3.17 -4.48 5.66
CA ASN A 62 -4.40 -4.35 6.43
C ASN A 62 -4.14 -3.43 7.62
N ARG A 63 -4.41 -2.12 7.46
CA ARG A 63 -4.26 -1.09 8.50
C ARG A 63 -5.28 -1.22 9.65
N ILE A 64 -5.80 -2.41 9.91
CA ILE A 64 -6.67 -2.66 11.06
C ILE A 64 -5.75 -3.02 12.23
N HIS A 65 -5.74 -2.15 13.25
CA HIS A 65 -5.20 -2.31 14.62
C HIS A 65 -3.88 -1.62 15.01
N ARG A 66 -3.81 -0.28 14.96
CA ARG A 66 -2.98 0.42 15.98
C ARG A 66 -3.45 1.81 16.46
N LYS A 67 -4.70 2.21 16.19
CA LYS A 67 -5.21 3.53 16.63
C LYS A 67 -6.54 3.54 17.39
N LEU A 68 -6.95 2.41 17.99
CA LEU A 68 -8.14 2.34 18.86
C LEU A 68 -7.85 1.95 20.33
N ARG A 69 -6.59 1.67 20.71
CA ARG A 69 -6.29 1.38 22.13
C ARG A 69 -6.13 2.63 23.02
N ASN A 70 -5.81 3.78 22.43
CA ASN A 70 -5.54 5.01 23.19
C ASN A 70 -6.75 5.94 23.36
N GLN A 71 -7.90 5.68 22.73
CA GLN A 71 -9.09 6.53 22.85
C GLN A 71 -10.14 5.97 23.84
N MET A 72 -10.04 4.69 24.20
CA MET A 72 -10.99 4.05 25.11
C MET A 72 -10.55 4.11 26.58
N ILE A 73 -9.25 4.22 26.87
CA ILE A 73 -8.73 4.34 28.25
C ILE A 73 -9.04 5.73 28.84
N ILE A 74 -8.97 6.80 28.03
CA ILE A 74 -9.11 8.18 28.50
C ILE A 74 -10.57 8.48 28.92
N LYS A 75 -11.57 7.80 28.34
CA LYS A 75 -12.99 8.04 28.68
C LYS A 75 -13.43 7.44 30.03
N ILE A 76 -12.67 6.51 30.62
CA ILE A 76 -13.08 5.82 31.86
C ILE A 76 -12.54 6.52 33.12
N THR A 77 -11.54 7.40 32.98
CA THR A 77 -10.81 7.99 34.12
C THR A 77 -11.29 9.38 34.53
N VAL A 78 -12.33 9.93 33.90
CA VAL A 78 -12.92 11.22 34.31
C VAL A 78 -14.35 10.98 34.82
N LYS A 79 -14.44 10.49 36.06
CA LYS A 79 -15.61 10.57 36.92
C LYS A 79 -15.14 10.97 38.31
#